data_AF-A0A163THV3-F1
#
_entry.id   AF-A0A163THV3-F1
#
_cell.length_a   1.000
_cell.length_b   1.000
_cell.length_c   1.000
_cell.angle_alpha   90.00
_cell.angle_beta   90.00
_cell.angle_gamma   90.00
#
_symmetry.space_group_name_H-M   'P 1'
#
loop_
_entity.id
_entity.type
_entity.pdbx_description
1 polymer ?
#
loop_
_entity_poly.entity_id
_entity_poly.type
_entity_poly.pdbx_seq_one_letter_code
_entity_poly.pdbx_strand_id
1 'polypeptide(L)'
;MMQSTAGLSASGRSFYLARAALDPPTSLCKKLFPVIDEWHDRLAAKELSPDNNDPIHPTVAANAFVQVIMMLRKTFMQDSVLMMELHLCHPIWQHSIFSDPAYLSFKRKANLIALECSSMLTLIC
;
A
#
# COMPACT_ATOMS: atom_id res chain seq x y z
N MET A 1 -16.82 -5.27 -16.97
CA MET A 1 -17.83 -4.89 -15.94
C MET A 1 -17.19 -4.19 -14.74
N MET A 2 -16.17 -4.79 -14.09
CA MET A 2 -15.50 -4.23 -12.90
C MET A 2 -14.90 -2.82 -13.04
N GLN A 3 -14.39 -2.45 -14.22
CA GLN A 3 -13.73 -1.14 -14.41
C GLN A 3 -14.74 0.01 -14.48
N SER A 4 -15.83 -0.15 -15.22
CA SER A 4 -16.89 0.86 -15.33
C SER A 4 -17.58 1.11 -14.00
N THR A 5 -17.72 0.09 -13.14
CA THR A 5 -18.23 0.24 -11.78
C THR A 5 -17.28 0.97 -10.84
N ALA A 6 -15.97 0.97 -11.15
CA ALA A 6 -14.95 1.72 -10.43
C ALA A 6 -14.73 3.14 -11.01
N GLY A 7 -15.61 3.62 -11.89
CA GLY A 7 -15.53 4.93 -12.53
C GLY A 7 -14.50 5.03 -13.66
N LEU A 8 -13.96 3.91 -14.13
CA LEU A 8 -12.99 3.86 -15.23
C LEU A 8 -13.71 3.65 -16.57
N SER A 9 -13.22 4.26 -17.66
CA SER A 9 -13.86 4.14 -18.97
C SER A 9 -13.77 2.69 -19.50
N ALA A 10 -14.82 2.25 -20.20
CA ALA A 10 -14.88 0.91 -20.80
C ALA A 10 -14.10 0.81 -22.14
N SER A 11 -13.84 1.95 -22.79
CA SER A 11 -13.07 2.02 -24.03
C SER A 11 -11.58 1.99 -23.70
N GLY A 12 -10.83 1.04 -24.28
CA GLY A 12 -9.46 0.64 -23.89
C GLY A 12 -8.33 1.69 -23.93
N ARG A 13 -8.62 2.98 -23.90
CA ARG A 13 -7.68 4.02 -23.47
C ARG A 13 -7.74 4.12 -21.95
N SER A 14 -7.12 3.16 -21.28
CA SER A 14 -6.94 3.21 -19.84
C SER A 14 -6.08 4.43 -19.51
N PHE A 15 -6.66 5.48 -18.95
CA PHE A 15 -5.92 6.43 -18.11
C PHE A 15 -5.59 5.74 -16.79
N TYR A 16 -4.91 4.59 -16.87
CA TYR A 16 -4.30 3.96 -15.72
C TYR A 16 -3.15 4.88 -15.34
N LEU A 17 -3.34 5.70 -14.30
CA LEU A 17 -2.18 6.19 -13.57
C LEU A 17 -1.47 4.93 -13.07
N ALA A 18 -0.25 4.71 -13.54
CA ALA A 18 0.61 3.67 -13.01
C ALA A 18 0.85 3.97 -11.53
N ARG A 19 -0.01 3.45 -10.64
CA ARG A 19 0.12 3.57 -9.18
C ARG A 19 1.37 2.88 -8.62
N ALA A 20 2.24 2.36 -9.50
CA ALA A 20 3.38 1.52 -9.16
C ALA A 20 4.68 1.95 -9.87
N ALA A 21 4.89 3.26 -10.09
CA ALA A 21 6.20 3.72 -10.58
C ALA A 21 7.32 3.48 -9.56
N LEU A 22 6.98 3.47 -8.26
CA LEU A 22 7.91 3.19 -7.18
C LEU A 22 7.25 2.37 -6.07
N ASP A 23 7.89 1.27 -5.70
CA ASP A 23 7.47 0.46 -4.57
C ASP A 23 8.09 0.97 -3.26
N PRO A 24 7.30 1.13 -2.20
CA PRO A 24 7.82 1.49 -0.89
C PRO A 24 8.69 0.37 -0.33
N PRO A 25 9.73 0.68 0.45
CA PRO A 25 10.56 -0.36 1.06
C PRO A 25 9.74 -1.37 1.87
N THR A 26 9.99 -2.66 1.70
CA THR A 26 9.28 -3.71 2.43
C THR A 26 9.40 -3.53 3.95
N SER A 27 10.58 -3.14 4.42
CA SER A 27 10.84 -2.85 5.85
C SER A 27 9.97 -1.71 6.38
N LEU A 28 9.64 -0.73 5.54
CA LEU A 28 8.73 0.35 5.89
C LEU A 28 7.27 -0.13 5.91
N CYS A 29 6.86 -0.93 4.91
CA CYS A 29 5.51 -1.49 4.86
C CYS A 29 5.20 -2.39 6.07
N LYS A 30 6.18 -3.19 6.54
CA LYS A 30 6.03 -4.04 7.72
C LYS A 30 5.81 -3.26 9.02
N LYS A 31 6.12 -1.97 9.06
CA LYS A 31 5.82 -1.11 10.23
C LYS A 31 4.34 -0.74 10.33
N LEU A 32 3.58 -0.83 9.24
CA LEU A 32 2.12 -0.72 9.27
C LEU A 32 1.52 -2.07 9.64
N PHE A 33 0.61 -2.11 10.62
CA PHE A 33 -0.07 -3.35 11.03
C PHE A 33 0.89 -4.53 11.32
N PRO A 34 1.97 -4.36 12.10
CA PRO A 34 3.13 -5.27 12.12
C PRO A 34 2.80 -6.76 12.36
N VAL A 35 1.75 -7.03 13.13
CA VAL A 35 1.29 -8.39 13.47
C VAL A 35 0.82 -9.20 12.25
N ILE A 36 0.54 -8.56 11.10
CA ILE A 36 0.05 -9.24 9.90
C ILE A 36 1.09 -10.20 9.32
N ASP A 37 2.38 -9.91 9.42
CA ASP A 37 3.43 -10.84 8.98
C ASP A 37 3.45 -12.09 9.86
N GLU A 38 3.31 -11.92 11.18
CA GLU A 38 3.17 -13.04 12.11
C GLU A 38 1.93 -13.89 11.80
N TRP A 39 0.76 -13.25 11.61
CA TRP A 39 -0.46 -13.98 11.26
C TRP A 39 -0.37 -14.69 9.91
N HIS A 40 0.32 -14.11 8.93
CA HIS A 40 0.59 -14.77 7.67
C HIS A 40 1.36 -16.07 7.87
N ASP A 41 2.44 -16.02 8.65
CA ASP A 41 3.30 -17.17 8.91
C ASP A 41 2.59 -18.24 9.74
N ARG A 42 1.82 -17.83 10.76
CA ARG A 42 1.02 -18.73 11.61
C ARG A 42 -0.07 -19.46 10.83
N LEU A 43 -0.76 -18.76 9.93
CA LEU A 43 -1.77 -19.36 9.05
C LEU A 43 -1.14 -20.34 8.05
N ALA A 44 0.03 -20.01 7.51
CA ALA A 44 0.78 -20.89 6.60
C ALA A 44 1.28 -22.15 7.32
N ALA A 45 1.74 -22.01 8.57
CA ALA A 45 2.24 -23.10 9.40
C ALA A 45 1.12 -23.92 10.08
N LYS A 46 -0.14 -23.47 10.05
CA LYS A 46 -1.28 -24.09 10.74
C LYS A 46 -1.02 -24.26 12.24
N GLU A 47 -0.43 -23.23 12.84
CA GLU A 47 -0.09 -23.23 14.27
C GLU A 47 -1.30 -23.35 15.18
N LEU A 48 -1.06 -23.68 16.45
CA LEU A 48 -2.11 -23.69 17.48
C LEU A 48 -2.39 -22.26 17.97
N SER A 49 -3.64 -22.02 18.34
CA SER A 49 -4.06 -20.77 18.95
C SER A 49 -3.47 -20.64 20.36
N PRO A 50 -2.88 -19.49 20.72
CA PRO A 50 -2.29 -19.28 22.04
C PRO A 50 -3.33 -19.29 23.17
N ASP A 51 -4.61 -19.06 22.86
CA ASP A 51 -5.66 -18.95 23.85
C ASP A 51 -6.22 -20.31 24.29
N ASN A 52 -6.28 -21.29 23.39
CA ASN A 52 -6.96 -22.56 23.63
C ASN A 52 -6.22 -23.81 23.10
N ASN A 53 -5.04 -23.65 22.49
CA ASN A 53 -4.28 -24.73 21.83
C ASN A 53 -5.03 -25.47 20.71
N ASP A 54 -6.15 -24.94 20.22
CA ASP A 54 -6.81 -25.49 19.05
C ASP A 54 -6.04 -25.10 17.78
N PRO A 55 -6.05 -25.94 16.71
CA PRO A 55 -5.47 -25.55 15.43
C PRO A 55 -6.08 -24.23 14.95
N ILE A 56 -5.24 -23.25 14.60
CA ILE A 56 -5.67 -22.06 13.87
C ILE A 56 -6.15 -22.57 12.53
N HIS A 57 -7.47 -22.63 12.34
CA HIS A 57 -8.03 -23.14 11.11
C HIS A 57 -7.86 -22.07 10.02
N PRO A 58 -6.99 -22.29 9.01
CA PRO A 58 -6.81 -21.30 7.98
C PRO A 58 -8.05 -21.30 7.07
N THR A 59 -8.99 -20.41 7.35
CA THR A 59 -10.13 -20.21 6.47
C THR A 59 -9.69 -19.42 5.24
N VAL A 60 -10.39 -19.62 4.12
CA VAL A 60 -10.15 -18.84 2.89
C VAL A 60 -10.26 -17.34 3.19
N ALA A 61 -11.22 -16.94 4.04
CA ALA A 61 -11.40 -15.56 4.44
C ALA A 61 -10.22 -15.01 5.25
N ALA A 62 -9.69 -15.76 6.22
CA ALA A 62 -8.55 -15.32 7.02
C ALA A 62 -7.29 -15.11 6.17
N ASN A 63 -6.98 -16.08 5.29
CA ASN A 63 -5.86 -15.98 4.37
C ASN A 63 -6.01 -14.79 3.41
N ALA A 64 -7.20 -14.61 2.84
CA ALA A 64 -7.48 -13.49 1.94
C ALA A 64 -7.40 -12.14 2.67
N PHE A 65 -7.89 -12.07 3.90
CA PHE A 65 -7.83 -10.85 4.72
C PHE A 65 -6.39 -10.42 4.98
N VAL A 66 -5.54 -11.35 5.41
CA VAL A 66 -4.09 -11.09 5.61
C VAL A 66 -3.45 -10.57 4.33
N GLN A 67 -3.71 -11.20 3.18
CA GLN A 67 -3.20 -10.72 1.89
C GLN A 67 -3.71 -9.32 1.53
N VAL A 68 -4.98 -9.03 1.78
CA VAL A 68 -5.56 -7.70 1.54
C VAL A 68 -4.86 -6.65 2.40
N ILE A 69 -4.58 -6.93 3.67
CA ILE A 69 -3.84 -5.98 4.51
C ILE A 69 -2.40 -5.80 4.00
N MET A 70 -1.73 -6.86 3.57
CA MET A 70 -0.38 -6.75 2.98
C MET A 70 -0.37 -5.86 1.72
N MET A 71 -1.36 -6.02 0.83
CA MET A 71 -1.53 -5.15 -0.34
C MET A 71 -1.87 -3.71 0.06
N LEU A 72 -2.76 -3.55 1.03
CA LEU A 72 -3.18 -2.24 1.54
C LEU A 72 -2.00 -1.47 2.13
N ARG A 73 -1.09 -2.13 2.86
CA ARG A 73 0.14 -1.48 3.39
C ARG A 73 0.93 -0.81 2.27
N LYS A 74 1.12 -1.53 1.16
CA LYS A 74 1.87 -1.05 0.00
C LYS A 74 1.15 0.11 -0.67
N THR A 75 -0.13 -0.05 -0.99
CA THR A 75 -0.94 1.00 -1.65
C THR A 75 -1.07 2.24 -0.77
N PHE A 76 -1.31 2.08 0.53
CA PHE A 76 -1.40 3.20 1.46
C PHE A 76 -0.09 3.99 1.51
N MET A 77 1.06 3.30 1.58
CA MET A 77 2.37 3.97 1.56
C MET A 77 2.65 4.71 0.25
N GLN A 78 2.30 4.09 -0.89
CA GLN A 78 2.43 4.74 -2.20
C GLN A 78 1.58 6.00 -2.28
N ASP A 79 0.29 5.87 -1.98
CA ASP A 79 -0.69 6.94 -2.15
C ASP A 79 -0.50 8.04 -1.08
N SER A 80 0.09 7.72 0.08
CA SER A 80 0.33 8.69 1.16
C SER A 80 1.17 9.89 0.73
N VAL A 81 2.12 9.73 -0.20
CA VAL A 81 2.96 10.83 -0.69
C VAL A 81 2.10 11.95 -1.29
N LEU A 82 1.16 11.59 -2.16
CA LEU A 82 0.23 12.52 -2.79
C LEU A 82 -0.86 12.97 -1.80
N MET A 83 -1.41 12.04 -1.02
CA MET A 83 -2.51 12.34 -0.08
C MET A 83 -2.09 13.32 1.02
N MET A 84 -0.81 13.32 1.42
CA MET A 84 -0.27 14.33 2.33
C MET A 84 -0.34 15.74 1.76
N GLU A 85 -0.17 15.92 0.44
CA GLU A 85 -0.25 17.24 -0.22
C GLU A 85 -1.70 17.70 -0.35
N LEU A 86 -2.62 16.76 -0.63
CA LEU A 86 -4.05 17.05 -0.78
C LEU A 86 -4.77 17.27 0.55
N HIS A 87 -4.32 16.61 1.62
CA HIS A 87 -5.01 16.59 2.92
C HIS A 87 -4.06 16.91 4.08
N LEU A 88 -3.37 18.04 3.99
CA LEU A 88 -2.31 18.47 4.93
C LEU A 88 -2.69 18.41 6.42
N CYS A 89 -3.96 18.64 6.77
CA CYS A 89 -4.43 18.69 8.15
C CYS A 89 -4.91 17.34 8.70
N HIS A 90 -4.77 16.24 7.95
CA HIS A 90 -5.27 14.95 8.42
C HIS A 90 -4.41 14.40 9.58
N PRO A 91 -5.02 13.98 10.72
CA PRO A 91 -4.26 13.52 11.89
C PRO A 91 -3.34 12.32 11.64
N ILE A 92 -3.66 11.49 10.65
CA ILE A 92 -2.85 10.32 10.30
C ILE A 92 -1.39 10.67 9.99
N TRP A 93 -1.13 11.88 9.44
CA TRP A 93 0.22 12.33 9.08
C TRP A 93 1.11 12.64 10.28
N GLN A 94 0.53 12.75 11.48
CA GLN A 94 1.28 12.91 12.74
C GLN A 94 1.89 11.59 13.23
N HIS A 95 1.51 10.47 12.63
CA HIS A 95 2.07 9.17 12.97
C HIS A 95 3.57 9.12 12.65
N SER A 96 4.37 8.59 13.57
CA SER A 96 5.85 8.59 13.51
C SER A 96 6.41 7.93 12.25
N ILE A 97 5.66 7.02 11.64
CA ILE A 97 6.04 6.36 10.38
C ILE A 97 6.29 7.35 9.23
N PHE A 98 5.62 8.51 9.24
CA PHE A 98 5.80 9.56 8.23
C PHE A 98 7.03 10.44 8.50
N SER A 99 7.63 10.31 9.67
CA SER A 99 8.94 10.90 10.01
C SER A 99 10.09 9.89 9.89
N ASP A 100 9.79 8.63 9.53
CA ASP A 100 10.79 7.59 9.37
C ASP A 100 11.79 7.94 8.24
N PRO A 101 13.12 7.80 8.45
CA PRO A 101 14.09 8.10 7.41
C PRO A 101 13.88 7.34 6.09
N ALA A 102 13.40 6.08 6.16
CA ALA A 102 13.08 5.29 4.98
C ALA A 102 11.86 5.85 4.24
N TYR A 103 10.85 6.33 4.98
CA TYR A 103 9.69 7.02 4.37
C TYR A 103 10.12 8.34 3.72
N LEU A 104 10.91 9.16 4.41
CA LEU A 104 11.38 10.44 3.85
C LEU A 104 12.21 10.25 2.58
N SER A 105 13.07 9.22 2.54
CA SER A 105 13.83 8.83 1.36
C SER A 105 12.91 8.37 0.22
N PHE A 106 11.92 7.53 0.52
CA PHE A 106 10.91 7.07 -0.44
C PHE A 106 10.08 8.24 -1.00
N LYS A 107 9.56 9.11 -0.15
CA LYS A 107 8.79 10.31 -0.52
C LYS A 107 9.58 11.21 -1.48
N ARG A 108 10.87 11.45 -1.19
CA ARG A 108 11.74 12.25 -2.07
C ARG A 108 11.85 11.61 -3.47
N LYS A 109 12.06 10.29 -3.54
CA LYS A 109 12.15 9.57 -4.82
C LYS A 109 10.83 9.61 -5.59
N ALA A 110 9.71 9.40 -4.90
CA ALA A 110 8.38 9.47 -5.51
C ALA A 110 8.12 10.86 -6.11
N ASN A 111 8.48 11.94 -5.40
CA ASN A 111 8.32 13.31 -5.90
C ASN A 111 9.22 13.61 -7.10
N LEU A 112 10.46 13.08 -7.14
CA LEU A 112 11.33 13.20 -8.31
C LEU A 112 10.70 12.56 -9.55
N ILE A 113 10.18 11.33 -9.41
CA ILE A 113 9.52 10.62 -10.51
C ILE A 113 8.29 11.40 -11.00
N ALA A 114 7.50 11.96 -10.08
CA ALA A 114 6.32 12.76 -10.44
C ALA A 114 6.71 14.01 -11.29
N LEU A 115 7.79 14.70 -10.92
CA LEU A 115 8.31 15.85 -11.66
C LEU A 115 8.85 15.47 -13.06
N GLU A 116 9.57 14.35 -13.17
CA GLU A 116 10.05 13.83 -14.46
C GLU A 116 8.88 13.45 -15.38
N CYS A 117 7.85 12.78 -14.86
CA CYS A 117 6.66 12.42 -15.63
C CYS A 117 5.86 13.65 -16.08
N SER A 118 5.75 14.69 -15.22
CA SER A 118 5.11 15.96 -15.60
C SER A 118 5.91 16.70 -16.67
N SER A 119 7.24 16.64 -16.62
CA SER A 119 8.13 17.31 -17.58
C SER A 119 8.13 16.61 -18.94
N MET A 120 8.04 15.28 -18.97
CA MET A 120 7.87 14.52 -20.22
C MET A 120 6.52 14.80 -20.89
N LEU A 121 5.45 15.02 -20.12
CA LEU A 121 4.15 15.40 -20.68
C LEU A 121 4.17 16.80 -21.31
N THR A 122 4.91 17.75 -20.74
CA THR A 122 5.07 19.10 -21.31
C THR A 122 6.00 19.17 -22.53
N LEU A 123 6.87 18.17 -22.76
CA LEU A 123 7.75 18.12 -23.94
C LEU A 123 7.10 17.48 -25.17
N ILE A 124 5.93 16.87 -25.00
CA ILE A 124 5.15 16.17 -26.04
C ILE A 124 3.93 17.00 -26.48
N CYS A 125 3.68 18.14 -25.85
CA CYS A 125 2.69 19.15 -26.28
C CYS A 125 3.39 20.33 -26.94
#